data_AF-A0A2U8U0M1-F1
#
_entry.id   AF-A0A2U8U0M1-F1
#
_cell.length_a   1.000
_cell.length_b   1.000
_cell.length_c   1.000
_cell.angle_alpha   90.00
_cell.angle_beta   90.00
_cell.angle_gamma   90.00
#
_symmetry.space_group_name_H-M   'P 1'
#
loop_
_entity.id
_entity.type
_entity.pdbx_description
1 polymer ?
#
loop_
_entity_poly.entity_id
_entity_poly.type
_entity_poly.pdbx_seq_one_letter_code
_entity_poly.pdbx_strand_id
1 'polypeptide(L)'
;MNIFAVSSNPNECARALDDQRLNKMIIETGQLLSTALYYWNEPEYNQVYRRTHDNHPVNKWVRENVNHFGWTFHLFMELITERQFRRDTNHKTENLVQPFLNVVQRHGVMLPDTPEYFQNSSFYKSLPVCEAYRWTLIDKWNSDVRPSWTRRGPPEWL
;
A
#
# COMPACT_ATOMS: atom_id res chain seq x y z
N MET A 1 -4.92 9.02 -3.31
CA MET A 1 -3.85 8.22 -2.71
C MET A 1 -4.30 7.78 -1.33
N ASN A 2 -4.38 6.48 -1.07
CA ASN A 2 -4.70 5.90 0.25
C ASN A 2 -3.91 4.61 0.38
N ILE A 3 -3.53 4.18 1.60
CA ILE A 3 -2.94 2.86 1.80
C ILE A 3 -3.98 1.75 2.01
N PHE A 4 -5.26 2.11 2.19
CA PHE A 4 -6.37 1.18 2.46
C PHE A 4 -6.03 0.16 3.56
N ALA A 5 -5.51 0.64 4.69
CA ALA A 5 -5.18 -0.19 5.84
C ALA A 5 -6.46 -0.68 6.54
N VAL A 6 -7.15 -1.68 5.96
CA VAL A 6 -8.39 -2.31 6.47
C VAL A 6 -8.13 -3.35 7.58
N SER A 7 -6.87 -3.68 7.80
CA SER A 7 -6.33 -4.57 8.82
C SER A 7 -4.91 -4.13 9.17
N SER A 8 -4.40 -4.54 10.33
CA SER A 8 -2.98 -4.41 10.66
C SER A 8 -2.12 -5.34 9.80
N ASN A 9 -2.69 -6.44 9.30
CA ASN A 9 -2.02 -7.40 8.44
C ASN A 9 -2.03 -6.93 6.97
N PRO A 10 -0.86 -6.65 6.36
CA PRO A 10 -0.79 -6.20 4.96
C PRO A 10 -1.36 -7.21 3.95
N ASN A 11 -1.31 -8.52 4.25
CA ASN A 11 -1.89 -9.55 3.39
C ASN A 11 -3.40 -9.41 3.29
N GLU A 12 -4.08 -9.16 4.42
CA GLU A 12 -5.53 -8.93 4.45
C GLU A 12 -5.89 -7.64 3.70
N CYS A 13 -5.08 -6.60 3.84
CA CYS A 13 -5.25 -5.36 3.09
C CYS A 13 -5.17 -5.57 1.58
N ALA A 14 -4.15 -6.29 1.10
CA ALA A 14 -3.99 -6.60 -0.32
C ALA A 14 -5.16 -7.45 -0.86
N ARG A 15 -5.55 -8.51 -0.12
CA ARG A 15 -6.64 -9.42 -0.50
C ARG A 15 -8.00 -8.74 -0.55
N ALA A 16 -8.24 -7.75 0.30
CA ALA A 16 -9.52 -7.03 0.34
C ALA A 16 -9.78 -6.21 -0.92
N LEU A 17 -8.75 -5.70 -1.60
CA LEU A 17 -8.92 -4.86 -2.78
C LEU A 17 -9.52 -5.64 -3.94
N ASP A 18 -10.48 -5.04 -4.65
CA ASP A 18 -10.93 -5.54 -5.94
C ASP A 18 -9.81 -5.36 -6.99
N ASP A 19 -9.97 -6.03 -8.10
CA ASP A 19 -9.02 -6.06 -9.21
C ASP A 19 -8.60 -4.67 -9.73
N GLN A 20 -9.53 -3.71 -9.78
CA GLN A 20 -9.21 -2.35 -10.24
C GLN A 20 -8.33 -1.64 -9.23
N ARG A 21 -8.71 -1.69 -7.94
CA ARG A 21 -7.96 -1.03 -6.87
C ARG A 21 -6.62 -1.71 -6.61
N LEU A 22 -6.54 -3.04 -6.70
CA LEU A 22 -5.30 -3.80 -6.57
C LEU A 22 -4.23 -3.32 -7.56
N ASN A 23 -4.55 -3.24 -8.85
CA ASN A 23 -3.60 -2.77 -9.87
C ASN A 23 -3.19 -1.31 -9.63
N LYS A 24 -4.15 -0.45 -9.27
CA LYS A 24 -3.87 0.94 -8.96
C LYS A 24 -2.96 1.07 -7.74
N MET A 25 -3.20 0.26 -6.71
CA MET A 25 -2.47 0.33 -5.45
C MET A 25 -1.03 -0.14 -5.54
N ILE A 26 -0.69 -1.03 -6.47
CA ILE A 26 0.73 -1.38 -6.72
C ILE A 26 1.52 -0.15 -7.17
N ILE A 27 0.99 0.63 -8.12
CA ILE A 27 1.64 1.84 -8.62
C ILE A 27 1.68 2.92 -7.54
N GLU A 28 0.53 3.17 -6.92
CA GLU A 28 0.37 4.20 -5.89
C GLU A 28 1.28 3.95 -4.67
N THR A 29 1.37 2.69 -4.20
CA THR A 29 2.26 2.32 -3.09
C THR A 29 3.74 2.43 -3.48
N GLY A 30 4.11 2.00 -4.69
CA GLY A 30 5.46 2.19 -5.20
C GLY A 30 5.86 3.67 -5.25
N GLN A 31 4.95 4.57 -5.63
CA GLN A 31 5.18 6.01 -5.63
C GLN A 31 5.37 6.60 -4.22
N LEU A 32 4.60 6.13 -3.24
CA LEU A 32 4.77 6.53 -1.83
C LEU A 32 6.16 6.15 -1.31
N LEU A 33 6.56 4.89 -1.49
CA LEU A 33 7.88 4.39 -1.10
C LEU A 33 9.00 5.16 -1.81
N SER A 34 8.87 5.37 -3.13
CA SER A 34 9.84 6.13 -3.92
C SER A 34 10.04 7.56 -3.42
N THR A 35 8.95 8.20 -2.96
CA THR A 35 9.02 9.55 -2.40
C THR A 35 9.76 9.55 -1.06
N ALA A 36 9.58 8.52 -0.22
CA ALA A 36 10.34 8.39 1.02
C ALA A 36 11.86 8.30 0.77
N LEU A 37 12.28 7.47 -0.19
CA LEU A 37 13.69 7.36 -0.61
C LEU A 37 14.30 8.71 -0.98
N TYR A 38 13.56 9.54 -1.74
CA TYR A 38 14.01 10.87 -2.11
C TYR A 38 14.22 11.77 -0.88
N TYR A 39 13.26 11.80 0.05
CA TYR A 39 13.32 12.65 1.24
C TYR A 39 14.40 12.21 2.25
N TRP A 40 14.68 10.92 2.31
CA TRP A 40 15.76 10.37 3.14
C TRP A 40 17.13 10.40 2.46
N ASN A 41 17.20 10.90 1.23
CA ASN A 41 18.42 10.96 0.43
C ASN A 41 19.09 9.58 0.26
N GLU A 42 18.27 8.54 0.07
CA GLU A 42 18.73 7.16 -0.15
C GLU A 42 19.37 7.01 -1.53
N PRO A 43 20.50 6.32 -1.69
CA PRO A 43 21.19 6.20 -2.98
C PRO A 43 20.32 5.58 -4.10
N GLU A 44 19.29 4.81 -3.73
CA GLU A 44 18.33 4.21 -4.63
C GLU A 44 17.29 5.19 -5.23
N TYR A 45 17.20 6.46 -4.78
CA TYR A 45 16.12 7.37 -5.21
C TYR A 45 16.05 7.59 -6.74
N ASN A 46 17.16 7.42 -7.47
CA ASN A 46 17.22 7.52 -8.94
C ASN A 46 16.78 6.24 -9.68
N GLN A 47 16.57 5.14 -8.96
CA GLN A 47 16.20 3.83 -9.52
C GLN A 47 14.69 3.57 -9.43
N VAL A 48 13.95 4.47 -8.79
CA VAL A 48 12.53 4.32 -8.46
C VAL A 48 11.70 5.43 -9.09
N TYR A 49 10.40 5.48 -8.80
CA TYR A 49 9.56 6.55 -9.36
C TYR A 49 10.02 7.93 -8.90
N ARG A 50 9.81 8.95 -9.75
CA ARG A 50 9.96 10.34 -9.31
C ARG A 50 9.00 10.63 -8.16
N ARG A 51 9.44 11.46 -7.21
CA ARG A 51 8.61 11.91 -6.09
C ARG A 51 7.28 12.48 -6.57
N THR A 52 6.22 12.18 -5.82
CA THR A 52 4.88 12.66 -6.09
C THR A 52 4.09 12.75 -4.80
N HIS A 53 3.03 13.58 -4.80
CA HIS A 53 2.12 13.72 -3.68
C HIS A 53 2.84 14.07 -2.36
N ASP A 54 3.90 14.88 -2.43
CA ASP A 54 4.79 15.22 -1.33
C ASP A 54 4.02 15.73 -0.10
N ASN A 55 2.95 16.50 -0.31
CA ASN A 55 2.14 17.08 0.76
C ASN A 55 0.97 16.21 1.23
N HIS A 56 0.73 15.07 0.58
CA HIS A 56 -0.38 14.19 0.95
C HIS A 56 -0.13 13.55 2.33
N PRO A 57 -1.12 13.52 3.25
CA PRO A 57 -0.93 13.01 4.60
C PRO A 57 -0.34 11.59 4.65
N VAL A 58 -0.84 10.69 3.81
CA VAL A 58 -0.30 9.32 3.71
C VAL A 58 1.17 9.30 3.31
N ASN A 59 1.61 10.17 2.38
CA ASN A 59 3.02 10.20 1.98
C ASN A 59 3.90 10.73 3.13
N LYS A 60 3.42 11.75 3.86
CA LYS A 60 4.08 12.22 5.09
C LYS A 60 4.24 11.11 6.12
N TRP A 61 3.19 10.31 6.34
CA TRP A 61 3.19 9.18 7.25
C TRP A 61 4.19 8.09 6.82
N VAL A 62 4.18 7.68 5.55
CA VAL A 62 5.11 6.63 5.04
C VAL A 62 6.58 6.99 5.27
N ARG A 63 6.93 8.27 5.12
CA ARG A 63 8.32 8.75 5.26
C ARG A 63 8.67 9.30 6.64
N GLU A 64 7.75 9.21 7.59
CA GLU A 64 7.94 9.73 8.94
C GLU A 64 9.01 8.93 9.68
N ASN A 65 9.00 7.61 9.53
CA ASN A 65 9.97 6.71 10.13
C ASN A 65 10.09 5.40 9.32
N VAL A 66 11.10 4.61 9.69
CA VAL A 66 11.45 3.36 8.99
C VAL A 66 10.43 2.24 9.19
N ASN A 67 9.66 2.26 10.29
CA ASN A 67 8.63 1.25 10.58
C ASN A 67 7.41 1.45 9.67
N HIS A 68 6.97 2.70 9.48
CA HIS A 68 5.90 3.04 8.54
C HIS A 68 6.27 2.68 7.10
N PHE A 69 7.51 2.97 6.70
CA PHE A 69 8.05 2.54 5.41
C PHE A 69 8.09 1.03 5.28
N GLY A 70 8.57 0.33 6.32
CA GLY A 70 8.64 -1.13 6.38
C GLY A 70 7.29 -1.80 6.18
N TRP A 71 6.27 -1.36 6.93
CA TRP A 71 4.91 -1.86 6.76
C TRP A 71 4.37 -1.56 5.36
N THR A 72 4.64 -0.36 4.82
CA THR A 72 4.21 0.01 3.47
C THR A 72 4.90 -0.84 2.39
N PHE A 73 6.17 -1.19 2.61
CA PHE A 73 6.90 -2.11 1.74
C PHE A 73 6.35 -3.54 1.84
N HIS A 74 6.00 -4.01 3.04
CA HIS A 74 5.33 -5.31 3.20
C HIS A 74 3.97 -5.30 2.46
N LEU A 75 3.16 -4.25 2.61
CA LEU A 75 1.94 -4.09 1.82
C LEU A 75 2.22 -4.12 0.31
N PHE A 76 3.26 -3.44 -0.16
CA PHE A 76 3.65 -3.45 -1.57
C PHE A 76 3.95 -4.87 -2.07
N MET A 77 4.68 -5.67 -1.28
CA MET A 77 4.95 -7.07 -1.60
C MET A 77 3.67 -7.91 -1.63
N GLU A 78 2.78 -7.74 -0.64
CA GLU A 78 1.50 -8.48 -0.60
C GLU A 78 0.57 -8.10 -1.77
N LEU A 79 0.57 -6.84 -2.20
CA LEU A 79 -0.18 -6.39 -3.39
C LEU A 79 0.34 -7.06 -4.66
N ILE A 80 1.66 -7.21 -4.80
CA ILE A 80 2.30 -7.91 -5.91
C ILE A 80 1.91 -9.40 -5.90
N THR A 81 2.11 -10.07 -4.77
CA THR A 81 1.78 -11.50 -4.60
C THR A 81 0.31 -11.75 -4.88
N GLU A 82 -0.57 -10.90 -4.35
CA GLU A 82 -2.00 -10.98 -4.60
C GLU A 82 -2.32 -10.84 -6.10
N ARG A 83 -1.71 -9.87 -6.80
CA ARG A 83 -1.94 -9.69 -8.24
C ARG A 83 -1.44 -10.89 -9.05
N GLN A 84 -0.27 -11.44 -8.73
CA GLN A 84 0.27 -12.62 -9.40
C GLN A 84 -0.69 -13.81 -9.25
N PHE A 85 -1.21 -14.04 -8.04
CA PHE A 85 -2.23 -15.06 -7.80
C PHE A 85 -3.48 -14.85 -8.68
N ARG A 86 -3.97 -13.60 -8.78
CA ARG A 86 -5.20 -13.30 -9.55
C ARG A 86 -5.00 -13.36 -11.07
N ARG A 87 -3.85 -12.95 -11.59
CA ARG A 87 -3.67 -12.64 -13.03
C ARG A 87 -2.50 -13.33 -13.72
N ASP A 88 -1.76 -14.22 -13.04
CA ASP A 88 -0.66 -15.05 -13.58
C ASP A 88 0.29 -14.29 -14.53
N THR A 89 0.54 -13.02 -14.21
CA THR A 89 1.37 -12.09 -14.98
C THR A 89 2.11 -11.20 -14.01
N ASN A 90 3.30 -10.74 -14.37
CA ASN A 90 4.06 -9.81 -13.55
C ASN A 90 3.64 -8.36 -13.82
N HIS A 91 3.64 -7.53 -12.79
CA HIS A 91 3.46 -6.09 -12.90
C HIS A 91 4.82 -5.39 -13.05
N LYS A 92 4.98 -4.43 -13.97
CA LYS A 92 6.27 -3.75 -14.19
C LYS A 92 6.85 -3.10 -12.94
N THR A 93 5.99 -2.65 -12.03
CA THR A 93 6.39 -2.03 -10.75
C THR A 93 7.09 -3.02 -9.81
N GLU A 94 6.98 -4.33 -10.02
CA GLU A 94 7.73 -5.35 -9.27
C GLU A 94 9.24 -5.15 -9.35
N ASN A 95 9.74 -4.50 -10.42
CA ASN A 95 11.15 -4.14 -10.54
C ASN A 95 11.65 -3.18 -9.44
N LEU A 96 10.75 -2.52 -8.71
CA LEU A 96 11.09 -1.62 -7.61
C LEU A 96 11.34 -2.33 -6.28
N VAL A 97 11.06 -3.64 -6.20
CA VAL A 97 11.26 -4.43 -4.96
C VAL A 97 12.69 -4.34 -4.46
N GLN A 98 13.68 -4.53 -5.33
CA GLN A 98 15.09 -4.56 -4.92
C GLN A 98 15.58 -3.21 -4.36
N PRO A 99 15.33 -2.06 -5.03
CA PRO A 99 15.62 -0.75 -4.45
C PRO A 99 15.01 -0.53 -3.04
N PHE A 100 13.76 -0.92 -2.83
CA PHE A 100 13.11 -0.76 -1.52
C PHE A 100 13.66 -1.73 -0.48
N LEU A 101 13.97 -2.98 -0.87
CA LEU A 101 14.55 -3.98 0.02
C LEU A 101 15.93 -3.55 0.54
N ASN A 102 16.76 -2.91 -0.30
CA ASN A 102 18.06 -2.38 0.13
C ASN A 102 17.90 -1.37 1.27
N VAL A 103 16.88 -0.51 1.20
CA VAL A 103 16.58 0.49 2.23
C VAL A 103 16.09 -0.18 3.51
N VAL A 104 15.17 -1.15 3.40
CA VAL A 104 14.71 -1.97 4.56
C VAL A 104 15.89 -2.63 5.27
N GLN A 105 16.80 -3.24 4.53
CA GLN A 105 17.99 -3.90 5.08
C GLN A 105 18.97 -2.91 5.72
N ARG A 106 19.22 -1.76 5.06
CA ARG A 106 20.10 -0.69 5.55
C ARG A 106 19.64 -0.13 6.89
N HIS A 107 18.34 0.05 7.05
CA HIS A 107 17.74 0.58 8.28
C HIS A 107 17.41 -0.51 9.32
N GLY A 108 17.70 -1.78 9.03
CA GLY A 108 17.47 -2.87 9.97
C GLY A 108 16.00 -3.09 10.34
N VAL A 109 15.07 -2.79 9.43
CA VAL A 109 13.64 -2.92 9.70
C VAL A 109 13.26 -4.40 9.81
N MET A 110 12.65 -4.77 10.93
CA MET A 110 12.18 -6.14 11.17
C MET A 110 10.75 -6.30 10.65
N LEU A 111 10.52 -7.20 9.70
CA LEU A 111 9.19 -7.47 9.15
C LEU A 111 8.60 -8.78 9.72
N PRO A 112 7.27 -8.86 9.95
CA PRO A 112 6.29 -7.79 9.85
C PRO A 112 6.39 -6.85 11.07
N ASP A 113 6.54 -5.55 10.83
CA ASP A 113 6.38 -4.54 11.87
C ASP A 113 4.97 -3.97 11.81
N THR A 114 4.34 -3.72 12.97
CA THR A 114 3.03 -3.08 13.03
C THR A 114 3.23 -1.60 13.39
N PRO A 115 2.84 -0.67 12.51
CA PRO A 115 2.91 0.75 12.80
C PRO A 115 2.16 1.10 14.08
N GLU A 116 2.71 2.06 14.83
CA GLU A 116 2.10 2.60 16.05
C GLU A 116 0.70 3.17 15.78
N TYR A 117 0.50 3.72 14.57
CA TYR A 117 -0.78 4.20 14.08
C TYR A 117 -0.79 4.20 12.55
N PHE A 118 -1.99 4.27 11.96
CA PHE A 118 -2.16 4.48 10.52
C PHE A 118 -2.75 5.86 10.24
N GLN A 119 -2.23 6.53 9.20
CA GLN A 119 -2.81 7.77 8.73
C GLN A 119 -4.20 7.55 8.13
N ASN A 120 -5.23 8.13 8.74
CA ASN A 120 -6.60 8.11 8.21
C ASN A 120 -6.81 9.24 7.19
N SER A 121 -6.77 8.92 5.90
CA SER A 121 -7.11 9.83 4.79
C SER A 121 -8.53 9.61 4.21
N SER A 122 -9.37 8.80 4.86
CA SER A 122 -10.77 8.60 4.45
C SER A 122 -11.69 9.78 4.82
N PHE A 123 -12.95 9.73 4.39
CA PHE A 123 -14.01 10.65 4.85
C PHE A 123 -14.57 10.26 6.23
N TYR A 124 -14.34 9.04 6.68
CA TYR A 124 -14.82 8.49 7.95
C TYR A 124 -13.84 8.80 9.09
N LYS A 125 -13.75 10.07 9.49
CA LYS A 125 -12.74 10.54 10.47
C LYS A 125 -12.99 10.10 11.92
N SER A 126 -14.23 9.80 12.27
CA SER A 126 -14.63 9.41 13.63
C SER A 126 -14.48 7.91 13.90
N LEU A 127 -14.26 7.10 12.86
CA LEU A 127 -14.12 5.65 13.00
C LEU A 127 -12.67 5.23 13.24
N PRO A 128 -12.45 4.08 13.89
CA PRO A 128 -11.15 3.41 13.87
C PRO A 128 -10.63 3.28 12.43
N VAL A 129 -9.33 3.51 12.22
CA VAL A 129 -8.75 3.66 10.86
C VAL A 129 -9.03 2.47 9.94
N CYS A 130 -8.99 1.24 10.46
CA CYS A 130 -9.32 0.04 9.70
C CYS A 130 -10.78 0.03 9.25
N GLU A 131 -11.70 0.36 10.16
CA GLU A 131 -13.12 0.44 9.86
C GLU A 131 -13.43 1.58 8.87
N ALA A 132 -12.79 2.73 9.05
CA ALA A 132 -12.87 3.86 8.15
C ALA A 132 -12.46 3.49 6.71
N TYR A 133 -11.40 2.69 6.55
CA TYR A 133 -10.97 2.21 5.25
C TYR A 133 -11.88 1.11 4.67
N ARG A 134 -12.50 0.26 5.49
CA ARG A 134 -13.52 -0.70 5.03
C ARG A 134 -14.71 0.04 4.44
N TRP A 135 -15.27 1.01 5.16
CA TRP A 135 -16.35 1.86 4.64
C TRP A 135 -15.95 2.64 3.37
N THR A 136 -14.71 3.14 3.33
CA THR A 136 -14.18 3.78 2.11
C THR A 136 -14.19 2.84 0.91
N LEU A 137 -13.90 1.55 1.09
CA LEU A 137 -13.96 0.56 0.02
C LEU A 137 -15.39 0.17 -0.33
N ILE A 138 -16.27 0.02 0.66
CA ILE A 138 -17.71 -0.25 0.45
C ILE A 138 -18.36 0.84 -0.42
N ASP A 139 -18.20 2.12 -0.08
CA ASP A 139 -18.74 3.23 -0.89
C ASP A 139 -18.25 3.20 -2.33
N LYS A 140 -16.96 2.89 -2.45
CA LYS A 140 -16.24 2.77 -3.70
C LYS A 140 -16.78 1.64 -4.57
N TRP A 141 -17.07 0.49 -3.98
CA TRP A 141 -17.65 -0.66 -4.68
C TRP A 141 -19.11 -0.45 -5.03
N ASN A 142 -19.89 0.20 -4.15
CA ASN A 142 -21.28 0.56 -4.41
C ASN A 142 -21.43 1.56 -5.57
N SER A 143 -20.40 2.37 -5.80
CA SER A 143 -20.37 3.34 -6.91
C SER A 143 -19.82 2.77 -8.22
N ASP A 144 -19.21 1.58 -8.19
CA ASP A 144 -18.59 0.96 -9.37
C ASP A 144 -19.58 0.07 -10.12
N VAL A 145 -19.43 -0.01 -11.45
CA VAL A 145 -20.36 -0.74 -12.31
C VAL A 145 -20.27 -2.28 -12.14
N ARG A 146 -19.20 -2.81 -11.54
CA ARG A 146 -19.02 -4.23 -11.12
C ARG A 146 -17.61 -4.43 -10.51
N PRO A 147 -17.45 -4.37 -9.19
CA PRO A 147 -16.19 -4.77 -8.56
C PRO A 147 -15.98 -6.29 -8.72
N SER A 148 -14.73 -6.71 -8.90
CA SER A 148 -14.40 -8.13 -9.06
C SER A 148 -13.11 -8.50 -8.33
N TRP A 149 -13.02 -9.76 -7.93
CA TRP A 149 -11.86 -10.33 -7.26
C TRP A 149 -11.45 -11.58 -8.04
N THR A 150 -10.67 -11.44 -9.10
CA THR A 150 -10.38 -12.58 -9.98
C THR A 150 -9.67 -13.70 -9.19
N ARG A 151 -10.19 -14.94 -9.25
CA ARG A 151 -9.68 -16.11 -8.48
C ARG A 151 -9.72 -15.95 -6.95
N ARG A 152 -10.40 -14.92 -6.44
CA ARG A 152 -10.51 -14.56 -5.02
C ARG A 152 -11.99 -14.26 -4.71
N GLY A 153 -12.38 -14.26 -3.45
CA GLY A 153 -13.69 -13.75 -3.01
C GLY A 153 -13.60 -12.28 -2.57
N PRO A 154 -14.72 -11.55 -2.48
CA PRO A 154 -14.74 -10.32 -1.72
C PRO A 154 -14.34 -10.57 -0.26
N PRO A 155 -13.92 -9.54 0.49
CA PRO A 155 -13.65 -9.69 1.92
C PRO A 155 -14.94 -10.02 2.69
N GLU A 156 -14.83 -10.73 3.82
CA GLU A 156 -15.96 -11.23 4.61
C GLU A 156 -16.88 -10.15 5.21
N TRP A 157 -16.38 -8.92 5.30
CA TRP A 157 -17.11 -7.77 5.83
C TRP A 157 -17.86 -6.97 4.76
N LEU A 158 -17.82 -7.43 3.50
CA LEU A 158 -18.66 -6.92 2.41
C LEU A 158 -20.00 -7.67 2.38
#